data_AF-A0A3B3QLN3-F1
#
_entry.id   AF-A0A3B3QLN3-F1
#
_cell.length_a   1.000
_cell.length_b   1.000
_cell.length_c   1.000
_cell.angle_alpha   90.00
_cell.angle_beta   90.00
_cell.angle_gamma   90.00
#
_symmetry.space_group_name_H-M   'P 1'
#
loop_
_entity.id
_entity.type
_entity.pdbx_description
1 polymer ?
#
loop_
_entity_poly.entity_id
_entity_poly.type
_entity_poly.pdbx_seq_one_letter_code
_entity_poly.pdbx_strand_id
1 'polypeptide(L)'
;MAGHEWDDWFEREELIGQISDIRVQNLQAEREGIQKRTFTKWMNLHLEKCNPPLEITDLFNEIRDGRVLMALLEELSGSGGMYLACPWIMESKGFLFIRNTMEV
;
A
#
# COMPACT_ATOMS: atom_id res chain seq x y z
N MET A 1 40.50 1.97 35.49
CA MET A 1 39.83 0.65 35.30
C MET A 1 38.40 0.77 34.80
N ALA A 2 37.65 1.85 35.05
CA ALA A 2 36.26 1.97 34.57
C ALA A 2 36.12 2.30 33.06
N GLY A 3 37.03 3.06 32.45
CA GLY A 3 36.85 3.55 31.05
C GLY A 3 36.54 2.46 30.02
N HIS A 4 37.32 1.38 30.01
CA HIS A 4 37.16 0.29 29.05
C HIS A 4 35.81 -0.46 29.13
N GLU A 5 35.16 -0.48 30.30
CA GLU A 5 33.89 -1.19 30.49
C GLU A 5 32.70 -0.36 30.01
N TRP A 6 32.80 0.97 30.11
CA TRP A 6 31.79 1.89 29.59
C TRP A 6 31.81 1.97 28.06
N ASP A 7 32.99 1.94 27.44
CA ASP A 7 33.14 1.92 25.99
C ASP A 7 32.54 0.63 25.38
N ASP A 8 32.83 -0.55 25.96
CA ASP A 8 32.28 -1.85 25.51
C ASP A 8 30.74 -1.90 25.65
N TRP A 9 30.22 -1.41 26.78
CA TRP A 9 28.78 -1.34 27.00
C TRP A 9 28.08 -0.39 26.02
N PHE A 10 28.72 0.74 25.70
CA PHE A 10 28.19 1.71 24.75
C PHE A 10 28.19 1.17 23.31
N GLU A 11 29.26 0.51 22.88
CA GLU A 11 29.33 -0.16 21.57
C GLU A 11 28.27 -1.26 21.42
N ARG A 12 27.97 -1.98 22.51
CA ARG A 12 26.90 -2.99 22.52
C ARG A 12 25.52 -2.35 22.36
N GLU A 13 25.22 -1.27 23.09
CA GLU A 13 23.94 -0.57 22.96
C GLU A 13 23.76 0.03 21.56
N GLU A 14 24.83 0.59 20.98
CA GLU A 14 24.81 1.09 19.61
C GLU A 14 24.53 -0.04 18.60
N LEU A 15 25.17 -1.20 18.76
CA LEU A 15 24.93 -2.37 17.92
C LEU A 15 23.47 -2.86 18.03
N ILE A 16 22.91 -2.89 19.25
CA ILE A 16 21.51 -3.25 19.48
C ILE A 16 20.57 -2.26 18.79
N GLY A 17 20.87 -0.96 18.87
CA GLY A 17 20.14 0.10 18.16
C GLY A 17 20.13 -0.13 16.65
N GLN A 18 21.30 -0.35 16.05
CA GLN A 18 21.43 -0.60 14.61
C GLN A 18 20.66 -1.84 14.15
N ILE A 19 20.72 -2.94 14.92
CA ILE A 19 19.97 -4.17 14.62
C ILE A 19 18.46 -3.92 14.70
N SER A 20 18.01 -3.16 15.69
CA SER A 20 16.61 -2.76 15.84
C SER A 20 16.15 -1.92 14.65
N ASP A 21 16.94 -0.92 14.23
CA ASP A 21 16.60 -0.05 13.11
C ASP A 21 16.50 -0.84 11.79
N ILE A 22 17.45 -1.73 11.52
CA ILE A 22 17.42 -2.62 10.36
C ILE A 22 16.15 -3.50 10.39
N ARG A 23 15.77 -4.01 11.57
CA ARG A 23 14.58 -4.83 11.72
C ARG A 23 13.31 -4.05 11.42
N VAL A 24 13.21 -2.82 11.93
CA VAL A 24 12.06 -1.93 11.67
C VAL A 24 11.97 -1.60 10.18
N GLN A 25 13.08 -1.24 9.54
CA GLN A 25 13.14 -0.96 8.10
C GLN A 25 12.69 -2.16 7.25
N ASN A 26 13.17 -3.37 7.57
CA ASN A 26 12.78 -4.57 6.86
C ASN A 26 11.29 -4.89 7.01
N LEU A 27 10.73 -4.73 8.21
CA LEU A 27 9.30 -4.92 8.45
C LEU A 27 8.46 -3.89 7.69
N GLN A 28 8.95 -2.66 7.58
CA GLN A 28 8.28 -1.61 6.84
C GLN A 28 8.28 -1.91 5.33
N ALA A 29 9.43 -2.27 4.76
CA ALA A 29 9.53 -2.67 3.35
C ALA A 29 8.66 -3.89 3.01
N GLU A 30 8.58 -4.88 3.92
CA GLU A 30 7.69 -6.03 3.75
C GLU A 30 6.22 -5.62 3.75
N ARG A 31 5.81 -4.74 4.67
CA ARG A 31 4.44 -4.20 4.72
C ARG A 31 4.08 -3.45 3.44
N GLU A 32 4.96 -2.58 2.97
CA GLU A 32 4.78 -1.84 1.71
C GLU A 32 4.66 -2.79 0.51
N GLY A 33 5.49 -3.83 0.45
CA GLY A 33 5.42 -4.87 -0.58
C GLY A 33 4.10 -5.64 -0.55
N ILE A 34 3.61 -6.02 0.64
CA ILE A 34 2.33 -6.71 0.82
C ILE A 34 1.16 -5.81 0.45
N GLN A 35 1.18 -4.53 0.87
CA GLN A 35 0.16 -3.54 0.52
C GLN A 35 0.08 -3.36 -0.99
N LYS A 36 1.22 -3.15 -1.67
CA LYS A 36 1.27 -3.00 -3.12
C LYS A 36 0.71 -4.23 -3.84
N ARG A 37 1.09 -5.43 -3.41
CA ARG A 37 0.60 -6.70 -4.01
C ARG A 37 -0.89 -6.89 -3.79
N THR A 38 -1.37 -6.62 -2.58
CA THR A 38 -2.79 -6.77 -2.24
C THR A 38 -3.64 -5.78 -3.03
N PHE A 39 -3.18 -4.53 -3.12
CA PHE A 39 -3.87 -3.50 -3.89
C PHE A 39 -3.90 -3.81 -5.38
N THR A 40 -2.76 -4.24 -5.95
CA THR A 40 -2.69 -4.63 -7.38
C THR A 40 -3.66 -5.78 -7.68
N LYS A 41 -3.70 -6.81 -6.82
CA LYS A 41 -4.67 -7.91 -6.97
C LYS A 41 -6.12 -7.45 -6.86
N TRP A 42 -6.40 -6.56 -5.91
CA TRP A 42 -7.74 -6.01 -5.73
C TRP A 42 -8.19 -5.20 -6.95
N MET A 43 -7.31 -4.37 -7.52
CA MET A 43 -7.61 -3.66 -8.76
C MET A 43 -7.87 -4.63 -9.92
N ASN A 44 -7.02 -5.66 -10.10
CA ASN A 44 -7.19 -6.66 -11.16
C ASN A 44 -8.53 -7.41 -11.04
N LEU A 45 -9.00 -7.70 -9.82
CA LEU A 45 -10.30 -8.34 -9.57
C LEU A 45 -11.51 -7.51 -10.04
N HIS A 46 -11.38 -6.18 -10.06
CA HIS A 46 -12.43 -5.29 -10.57
C HIS A 46 -12.25 -5.04 -12.06
N LEU A 47 -11.01 -4.88 -12.50
CA LEU A 47 -10.68 -4.60 -13.89
C LEU A 47 -10.92 -5.79 -14.83
N GLU A 48 -10.91 -7.03 -14.33
CA GLU A 48 -11.33 -8.20 -15.10
C GLU A 48 -12.83 -8.19 -15.45
N LYS A 49 -13.64 -7.45 -14.68
CA LYS A 49 -15.09 -7.33 -14.91
C LYS A 49 -15.43 -6.22 -15.90
N CYS A 50 -14.50 -5.28 -16.11
CA CYS A 50 -14.63 -4.25 -17.12
C CYS A 50 -14.66 -4.88 -18.53
N ASN A 51 -15.32 -4.21 -19.47
CA ASN A 51 -15.37 -4.64 -20.87
C ASN A 51 -14.85 -3.51 -21.78
N PRO A 52 -13.62 -3.61 -22.33
CA PRO A 52 -12.73 -4.77 -22.32
C PRO A 52 -12.01 -5.01 -20.97
N PRO A 53 -11.63 -6.28 -20.67
CA PRO A 53 -10.94 -6.61 -19.44
C PRO A 53 -9.53 -6.00 -19.42
N LEU A 54 -9.15 -5.48 -18.26
CA LEU A 54 -7.87 -4.80 -18.02
C LEU A 54 -7.07 -5.55 -16.95
N GLU A 55 -5.75 -5.61 -17.11
CA GLU A 55 -4.83 -6.20 -16.12
C GLU A 55 -3.67 -5.25 -15.85
N ILE A 56 -3.43 -4.97 -14.57
CA ILE A 56 -2.30 -4.18 -14.10
C ILE A 56 -1.12 -5.12 -13.87
N THR A 57 -0.05 -4.90 -14.63
CA THR A 57 1.25 -5.56 -14.45
C THR A 57 2.21 -4.69 -13.64
N ASP A 58 2.22 -3.38 -13.89
CA ASP A 58 2.95 -2.39 -13.08
C ASP A 58 2.02 -1.28 -12.61
N LEU A 59 1.69 -1.33 -11.32
CA LEU A 59 0.83 -0.35 -10.69
C LEU A 59 1.26 1.08 -11.03
N PHE A 60 2.52 1.47 -10.80
CA PHE A 60 2.93 2.86 -10.92
C PHE A 60 2.80 3.43 -12.34
N ASN A 61 3.07 2.59 -13.35
CA ASN A 61 2.93 3.01 -14.74
C ASN A 61 1.46 3.07 -15.17
N GLU A 62 0.64 2.12 -14.75
CA GLU A 62 -0.76 2.01 -15.19
C GLU A 62 -1.68 3.08 -14.57
N ILE A 63 -1.44 3.50 -13.32
CA ILE A 63 -2.18 4.63 -12.71
C ILE A 63 -1.69 6.00 -13.21
N ARG A 64 -0.50 6.11 -13.81
CA ARG A 64 0.06 7.40 -14.25
C ARG A 64 -0.78 8.07 -15.34
N ASP A 65 -1.26 7.29 -16.30
CA ASP A 65 -2.10 7.77 -17.40
C ASP A 65 -3.56 8.00 -16.96
N GLY A 66 -3.93 7.56 -15.75
CA GLY A 66 -5.28 7.71 -15.18
C GLY A 66 -6.38 6.85 -15.83
N ARG A 67 -6.14 6.22 -16.99
CA ARG A 67 -7.13 5.39 -17.70
C ARG A 67 -7.65 4.23 -16.86
N VAL A 68 -6.76 3.54 -16.16
CA VAL A 68 -7.12 2.43 -15.28
C VAL A 68 -7.93 2.90 -14.08
N LEU A 69 -7.62 4.09 -13.55
CA LEU A 69 -8.38 4.68 -12.46
C LEU A 69 -9.81 5.03 -12.90
N MET A 70 -9.98 5.54 -14.12
CA MET A 70 -11.31 5.86 -14.67
C MET A 70 -12.16 4.59 -14.85
N ALA A 71 -11.60 3.52 -15.40
CA ALA A 71 -12.29 2.24 -15.54
C ALA A 71 -12.68 1.63 -14.18
N LEU A 72 -11.75 1.69 -13.21
CA LEU A 72 -12.01 1.25 -11.84
C LEU A 72 -13.12 2.07 -11.17
N LEU A 73 -13.11 3.40 -11.35
CA LEU A 73 -14.16 4.28 -10.81
C LEU A 73 -15.52 3.95 -11.43
N GLU A 74 -15.57 3.67 -12.74
CA GLU A 74 -16.80 3.29 -13.43
C GLU A 74 -17.37 1.98 -12.89
N GLU A 75 -16.52 0.95 -12.74
CA GLU A 75 -16.89 -0.36 -12.15
C GLU A 75 -17.35 -0.21 -10.68
N LEU A 76 -16.63 0.55 -9.87
CA LEU A 76 -16.98 0.79 -8.47
C LEU A 76 -18.25 1.65 -8.32
N SER A 77 -18.53 2.53 -9.28
CA SER A 77 -19.73 3.37 -9.28
C SER A 77 -20.99 2.62 -9.66
N GLY A 78 -20.87 1.42 -10.23
CA GLY A 78 -21.97 0.64 -10.79
C GLY A 78 -22.53 1.32 -12.05
N SER A 79 -22.52 0.64 -13.18
CA SER A 79 -23.02 1.19 -14.45
C SER A 79 -24.47 1.68 -14.33
N GLY A 80 -24.66 2.98 -14.10
CA GLY A 80 -25.98 3.60 -14.14
C GLY A 80 -26.25 4.66 -13.07
N GLY A 81 -25.72 5.86 -13.28
CA GLY A 81 -26.43 7.09 -12.93
C GLY A 81 -26.03 7.77 -11.62
N MET A 82 -25.50 8.98 -11.80
CA MET A 82 -25.70 10.17 -10.96
C MET A 82 -25.11 10.14 -9.55
N TYR A 83 -23.93 10.77 -9.42
CA TYR A 83 -23.54 11.88 -8.50
C TYR A 83 -24.19 12.09 -7.10
N LEU A 84 -25.08 11.26 -6.58
CA LEU A 84 -25.81 11.53 -5.32
C LEU A 84 -25.96 10.33 -4.37
N ALA A 85 -25.44 9.16 -4.69
CA ALA A 85 -25.21 8.09 -3.71
C ALA A 85 -23.78 7.60 -3.94
N CYS A 86 -22.85 7.61 -3.00
CA CYS A 86 -22.95 6.79 -1.81
C CYS A 86 -21.94 7.28 -0.75
N PRO A 87 -22.39 7.76 0.41
CA PRO A 87 -21.59 7.73 1.64
C PRO A 87 -21.17 6.29 2.03
N TRP A 88 -21.85 5.26 1.49
CA TRP A 88 -21.68 3.84 1.83
C TRP A 88 -20.57 3.11 1.07
N ILE A 89 -20.12 3.60 -0.09
CA ILE A 89 -18.97 3.00 -0.82
C ILE A 89 -17.65 3.30 -0.10
N MET A 90 -17.59 4.38 0.69
CA MET A 90 -16.42 4.70 1.52
C MET A 90 -16.29 3.84 2.79
N GLU A 91 -17.32 3.06 3.15
CA GLU A 91 -17.29 2.16 4.32
C GLU A 91 -16.86 0.72 4.00
N SER A 92 -16.65 0.40 2.72
CA SER A 92 -16.05 -0.88 2.36
C SER A 92 -14.57 -0.88 2.76
N LYS A 93 -14.14 -1.94 3.46
CA LYS A 93 -12.75 -2.20 3.91
C LYS A 93 -11.67 -1.93 2.83
N GLY A 94 -12.03 -1.92 1.55
CA GLY A 94 -11.17 -1.54 0.43
C GLY A 94 -10.73 -0.07 0.42
N PHE A 95 -11.57 0.90 0.81
CA PHE A 95 -11.18 2.33 0.78
C PHE A 95 -10.30 2.72 1.99
N LEU A 96 -10.53 2.09 3.16
CA LEU A 96 -9.59 2.19 4.29
C LEU A 96 -8.22 1.59 3.92
N PHE A 97 -8.19 0.57 3.06
CA PHE A 97 -6.95 0.01 2.51
C PHE A 97 -6.28 0.98 1.53
N ILE A 98 -7.04 1.65 0.66
CA ILE A 98 -6.53 2.69 -0.26
C ILE A 98 -5.95 3.87 0.52
N ARG A 99 -6.66 4.40 1.52
CA ARG A 99 -6.20 5.53 2.33
C ARG A 99 -4.94 5.18 3.14
N ASN A 100 -4.90 3.99 3.73
CA ASN A 100 -3.73 3.52 4.48
C ASN A 100 -2.53 3.13 3.60
N THR A 101 -2.73 2.96 2.29
CA THR A 101 -1.66 2.62 1.31
C THR A 101 -1.13 3.87 0.58
N MET A 102 -1.93 4.94 0.43
CA MET A 102 -1.50 6.21 -0.20
C MET A 102 -0.95 7.26 0.78
N GLU A 103 -0.94 7.00 2.09
CA GLU A 103 -0.31 7.86 3.12
C GLU A 103 1.15 7.45 3.45
N VAL A 104 1.85 6.78 2.51
CA VAL A 104 3.29 6.47 2.62
C VAL A 104 4.06 7.12 1.47
#